data_AF-A0A7C2MKZ7-F1
#
_entry.id   AF-A0A7C2MKZ7-F1
#
_cell.length_a   1.000
_cell.length_b   1.000
_cell.length_c   1.000
_cell.angle_alpha   90.00
_cell.angle_beta   90.00
_cell.angle_gamma   90.00
#
_symmetry.space_group_name_H-M   'P 1'
#
loop_
_entity.id
_entity.type
_entity.pdbx_description
1 polymer ?
#
loop_
_entity_poly.entity_id
_entity_poly.type
_entity_poly.pdbx_seq_one_letter_code
_entity_poly.pdbx_strand_id
1 'polypeptide(L)'
;MLLVLFILPDVASAQSKPRARALGLPFEGTPGPLNAITDVKGVEVGHATIMSGEGELKVGVGPVRTGVTAILPRGKPSSNDPVFA
;
A
#
# COMPACT_ATOMS: atom_id res chain seq x y z
N MET A 1 -3.22 -39.85 -11.66
CA MET A 1 -2.29 -38.92 -11.02
C MET A 1 -2.89 -37.52 -11.15
N LEU A 2 -3.69 -37.09 -10.17
CA LEU A 2 -4.43 -35.82 -10.21
C LEU A 2 -3.47 -34.69 -9.82
N LEU A 3 -3.13 -33.83 -10.77
CA LEU A 3 -2.28 -32.66 -10.55
C LEU A 3 -3.13 -31.55 -9.92
N VAL A 4 -2.99 -31.33 -8.61
CA VAL A 4 -3.60 -30.18 -7.92
C VAL A 4 -2.69 -28.96 -8.10
N LEU A 5 -3.13 -27.99 -8.91
CA LEU A 5 -2.45 -26.71 -9.08
C LEU A 5 -2.76 -25.81 -7.87
N PHE A 6 -1.82 -25.72 -6.92
CA PHE A 6 -1.89 -24.74 -5.83
C PHE A 6 -1.67 -23.34 -6.41
N ILE A 7 -2.74 -22.55 -6.54
CA ILE A 7 -2.63 -21.12 -6.80
C ILE A 7 -2.17 -20.46 -5.49
N LEU A 8 -0.87 -20.19 -5.38
CA LEU A 8 -0.35 -19.32 -4.31
C LEU A 8 -0.83 -17.89 -4.59
N PRO A 9 -1.47 -17.21 -3.63
CA PRO A 9 -1.76 -15.79 -3.79
C PRO A 9 -0.43 -15.05 -3.79
N ASP A 10 -0.15 -14.34 -4.88
CA ASP A 10 1.00 -13.45 -5.00
C ASP A 10 0.77 -12.27 -4.05
N VAL A 11 1.36 -12.32 -2.87
CA VAL A 11 1.26 -11.24 -1.88
C VAL A 11 2.14 -10.09 -2.39
N ALA A 12 1.54 -9.21 -3.20
CA ALA A 12 2.21 -8.03 -3.72
C ALA A 12 2.74 -7.15 -2.58
N SER A 13 4.05 -7.18 -2.34
CA SER A 13 4.71 -6.26 -1.43
C SER A 13 4.84 -4.90 -2.10
N ALA A 14 4.21 -3.87 -1.52
CA ALA A 14 4.34 -2.50 -2.00
C ALA A 14 5.75 -1.91 -1.79
N GLN A 15 6.64 -2.58 -1.05
CA GLN A 15 7.95 -2.05 -0.68
C GLN A 15 9.08 -3.04 -0.98
N SER A 16 10.00 -2.62 -1.84
CA SER A 16 11.23 -3.37 -2.20
C SER A 16 12.49 -2.85 -1.49
N LYS A 17 12.42 -1.67 -0.86
CA LYS A 17 13.57 -1.01 -0.23
C LYS A 17 13.59 -1.20 1.29
N PRO A 18 14.78 -1.22 1.93
CA PRO A 18 14.91 -1.28 3.38
C PRO A 18 14.13 -0.17 4.10
N ARG A 19 13.49 -0.51 5.22
CA ARG A 19 12.84 0.45 6.13
C ARG A 19 13.83 1.00 7.14
N ALA A 20 13.51 2.15 7.74
CA ALA A 20 14.37 2.84 8.70
C ALA A 20 14.92 1.94 9.82
N ARG A 21 14.08 1.12 10.47
CA ARG A 21 14.52 0.16 11.50
C ARG A 21 15.49 -0.90 10.97
N ALA A 22 15.32 -1.35 9.73
CA ALA A 22 16.24 -2.30 9.07
C ALA A 22 17.59 -1.66 8.73
N LEU A 23 17.67 -0.33 8.69
CA LEU A 23 18.90 0.45 8.54
C LEU A 23 19.54 0.83 9.89
N GLY A 24 19.02 0.33 11.01
CA GLY A 24 19.57 0.58 12.35
C GLY A 24 19.17 1.93 12.96
N LEU A 25 18.21 2.66 12.38
CA LEU A 25 17.72 3.91 12.97
C LEU A 25 16.92 3.62 14.26
N PRO A 26 17.21 4.31 15.38
CA PRO A 26 16.53 4.09 16.65
C PRO A 26 15.14 4.73 16.67
N PHE A 27 14.18 4.02 17.24
CA PHE A 27 12.82 4.51 17.51
C PHE A 27 12.27 3.84 18.77
N GLU A 28 11.51 4.58 19.55
CA GLU A 28 10.81 4.06 20.72
C GLU A 28 9.64 3.14 20.34
N GLY A 29 9.13 2.40 21.33
CA GLY A 29 8.00 1.49 21.18
C GLY A 29 8.30 0.19 20.42
N THR A 30 7.33 -0.72 20.43
CA THR A 30 7.40 -1.99 19.70
C THR A 30 6.40 -1.95 18.54
N PRO A 31 6.85 -2.09 17.28
CA PRO A 31 5.95 -2.09 16.14
C PRO A 31 5.13 -3.39 16.06
N GLY A 32 4.00 -3.33 15.35
CA GLY A 32 3.29 -4.55 14.95
C GLY A 32 4.09 -5.39 13.95
N PRO A 33 3.62 -6.61 13.62
CA PRO A 33 4.34 -7.53 12.73
C PRO A 33 4.64 -6.96 11.35
N LEU A 34 3.69 -6.22 10.76
CA LEU A 34 3.89 -5.56 9.47
C LEU A 34 4.58 -4.21 9.64
N ASN A 35 4.56 -3.62 10.83
CA ASN A 35 5.00 -2.26 11.11
C ASN A 35 4.34 -1.28 10.12
N ALA A 36 3.02 -1.38 10.00
CA ALA A 36 2.18 -0.66 9.05
C ALA A 36 0.78 -0.45 9.61
N ILE A 37 0.00 0.49 9.04
CA ILE A 37 -1.37 0.76 9.50
C ILE A 37 -2.30 -0.47 9.42
N THR A 38 -2.02 -1.38 8.48
CA THR A 38 -2.75 -2.65 8.30
C THR A 38 -2.47 -3.67 9.41
N ASP A 39 -1.59 -3.38 10.38
CA ASP A 39 -1.51 -4.15 11.63
C ASP A 39 -2.84 -4.05 12.42
N VAL A 40 -3.65 -3.02 12.18
CA VAL A 40 -5.03 -2.94 12.69
C VAL A 40 -5.93 -3.85 11.83
N LYS A 41 -6.43 -4.91 12.44
CA LYS A 41 -7.29 -5.90 11.77
C LYS A 41 -8.49 -5.23 11.07
N GLY A 42 -8.67 -5.54 9.78
CA GLY A 42 -9.76 -5.03 8.96
C GLY A 42 -9.44 -3.74 8.21
N VAL A 43 -8.34 -3.05 8.53
CA VAL A 43 -7.87 -1.92 7.73
C VAL A 43 -7.27 -2.43 6.43
N GLU A 44 -7.72 -1.87 5.31
CA GLU A 44 -7.13 -2.10 3.99
C GLU A 44 -6.58 -0.80 3.42
N VAL A 45 -5.49 -0.90 2.65
CA VAL A 45 -4.88 0.24 1.94
C VAL A 45 -4.70 -0.13 0.48
N GLY A 46 -5.11 0.76 -0.41
CA GLY A 46 -4.87 0.67 -1.85
C GLY A 46 -4.22 1.94 -2.38
N HIS A 47 -3.44 1.83 -3.45
CA HIS A 47 -2.86 2.99 -4.13
C HIS A 47 -2.94 2.81 -5.64
N ALA A 48 -3.00 3.93 -6.35
CA ALA A 48 -2.80 3.99 -7.79
C ALA A 48 -1.80 5.10 -8.09
N THR A 49 -0.76 4.76 -8.84
CA THR A 49 0.32 5.68 -9.21
C THR A 49 0.28 5.92 -10.71
N ILE A 50 0.26 7.18 -11.11
CA ILE A 50 0.27 7.59 -12.52
C ILE A 50 1.63 8.24 -12.80
N MET A 51 2.41 7.55 -13.62
CA MET A 51 3.70 8.04 -14.11
C MET A 51 3.69 7.95 -15.64
N SER A 52 3.70 9.10 -16.31
CA SER A 52 3.73 9.17 -17.77
C SER A 52 4.45 10.42 -18.28
N GLY A 53 5.00 10.34 -19.49
CA GLY A 53 5.77 11.41 -20.11
C GLY A 53 7.14 11.67 -19.45
N GLU A 54 7.98 12.39 -20.17
CA GLU A 54 9.34 12.77 -19.79
C GLU A 54 9.67 14.18 -20.34
N GLY A 55 10.79 14.77 -19.94
CA GLY A 55 11.25 16.08 -20.41
C GLY A 55 10.64 17.26 -19.66
N GLU A 56 10.65 18.43 -20.31
CA GLU A 56 10.21 19.70 -19.72
C GLU A 56 8.71 19.72 -19.36
N LEU A 57 8.38 20.42 -18.28
CA LEU A 57 7.02 20.58 -17.80
C LEU A 57 6.17 21.42 -18.77
N LYS A 58 5.05 20.85 -19.22
CA LYS A 58 3.95 21.55 -19.89
C LYS A 58 2.68 21.40 -19.05
N VAL A 59 2.18 22.51 -18.53
CA VAL A 59 0.97 22.54 -17.66
C VAL A 59 -0.22 21.92 -18.40
N GLY A 60 -0.93 21.01 -17.72
CA GLY A 60 -2.05 20.26 -18.29
C GLY A 60 -1.66 19.07 -19.18
N VAL A 61 -0.36 18.83 -19.42
CA VAL A 61 0.13 17.75 -20.29
C VAL A 61 1.05 16.79 -19.54
N GLY A 62 2.10 17.29 -18.89
CA GLY A 62 3.06 16.45 -18.17
C GLY A 62 4.49 16.98 -18.19
N PRO A 63 5.48 16.18 -17.73
CA PRO A 63 5.34 14.80 -17.27
C PRO A 63 4.42 14.66 -16.04
N VAL A 64 3.62 13.60 -15.99
CA VAL A 64 2.68 13.31 -14.90
C VAL A 64 3.39 12.42 -13.88
N ARG A 65 3.41 12.85 -12.62
CA ARG A 65 3.96 12.09 -11.48
C ARG A 65 3.02 12.28 -10.28
N THR A 66 1.88 11.61 -10.33
CA THR A 66 0.80 11.77 -9.32
C THR A 66 0.20 10.42 -8.95
N GLY A 67 -0.79 10.41 -8.08
CA GLY A 67 -1.52 9.22 -7.71
C GLY A 67 -2.57 9.49 -6.66
N VAL A 68 -3.16 8.40 -6.16
CA VAL A 68 -4.10 8.40 -5.05
C VAL A 68 -3.77 7.24 -4.12
N THR A 69 -4.02 7.43 -2.83
CA THR A 69 -4.02 6.36 -1.82
C THR A 69 -5.37 6.38 -1.12
N ALA A 70 -6.00 5.22 -1.05
CA ALA A 70 -7.26 5.01 -0.35
C ALA A 70 -7.02 4.12 0.87
N ILE A 71 -7.63 4.49 2.00
CA ILE A 71 -7.58 3.74 3.24
C ILE A 71 -9.01 3.40 3.62
N LEU A 72 -9.30 2.12 3.80
CA LEU A 72 -10.61 1.62 4.16
C LEU A 72 -10.58 1.14 5.61
N PRO A 73 -11.29 1.80 6.54
CA PRO A 73 -11.20 1.48 7.96
C PRO A 73 -11.64 0.06 8.31
N ARG A 74 -12.52 -0.54 7.50
CA ARG A 74 -13.09 -1.89 7.70
C ARG A 74 -13.11 -2.74 6.42
N GLY A 75 -12.24 -2.42 5.47
CA GLY A 75 -12.12 -3.11 4.19
C GLY A 75 -13.22 -2.78 3.19
N LYS A 76 -13.06 -3.27 1.95
CA LYS A 76 -13.96 -2.99 0.81
C LYS A 76 -15.43 -3.37 1.04
N PRO A 77 -15.78 -4.51 1.67
CA PRO A 77 -17.17 -4.91 1.84
C PRO A 77 -18.00 -3.94 2.70
N SER A 78 -17.34 -3.18 3.60
CA SER A 78 -17.98 -2.22 4.52
C SER A 78 -17.70 -0.76 4.14
N SER A 79 -17.51 -0.47 2.85
CA SER A 79 -17.11 0.87 2.39
C SER A 79 -18.08 2.00 2.76
N ASN A 80 -19.36 1.67 2.93
CA ASN A 80 -20.42 2.63 3.24
C ASN A 80 -20.81 2.64 4.73
N ASP A 81 -20.18 1.81 5.55
CA ASP A 81 -20.50 1.73 6.96
C ASP A 81 -19.64 2.77 7.71
N PRO A 82 -20.24 3.82 8.30
CA PRO A 82 -19.48 4.87 8.96
C PRO A 82 -18.74 4.32 10.19
N VAL A 83 -17.58 4.91 10.45
CA VAL A 83 -16.83 4.74 11.70
C VAL A 83 -16.87 6.07 12.48
N PHE A 84 -16.56 6.03 13.77
CA PHE A 84 -16.43 7.25 14.56
C PHE A 84 -15.38 8.19 13.93
N ALA A 85 -15.65 9.49 13.96
CA ALA A 85 -14.79 10.55 13.43
C ALA A 85 -14.27 11.44 14.58
#